data_AF-A0A2N2M1D9-F1
#
_entry.id   AF-A0A2N2M1D9-F1
#
_cell.length_a   1.000
_cell.length_b   1.000
_cell.length_c   1.000
_cell.angle_alpha   90.00
_cell.angle_beta   90.00
_cell.angle_gamma   90.00
#
_symmetry.space_group_name_H-M   'P 1'
#
loop_
_entity.id
_entity.type
_entity.pdbx_description
1 polymer ?
#
loop_
_entity_poly.entity_id
_entity_poly.type
_entity_poly.pdbx_seq_one_letter_code
_entity_poly.pdbx_strand_id
1 'polypeptide(L)'
;MPKLKPLYDAAREADTEVERILSEMTVSFDSGTEEGKQKALELRPALDEAKKAAEDANRLYISARDAEGDDPDMNARRFVPVQDSTSVNGRKEITRAEYERMDYGERHAYLKSGGAIVENPAE
;
A
#
# COMPACT_ATOMS: atom_id res chain seq x y z
N MET A 1 11.44 4.47 6.46
CA MET A 1 9.99 4.30 6.31
C MET A 1 9.53 3.13 7.18
N PRO A 2 8.47 3.27 7.98
CA PRO A 2 7.85 2.12 8.63
C PRO A 2 7.46 1.10 7.56
N LYS A 3 7.70 -0.19 7.80
CA LYS A 3 7.28 -1.22 6.87
C LYS A 3 5.76 -1.39 7.04
N LEU A 4 4.96 -0.74 6.19
CA LEU A 4 3.48 -0.80 6.24
C LEU A 4 2.95 -2.23 6.12
N LYS A 5 3.63 -3.07 5.35
CA LYS A 5 3.22 -4.47 5.14
C LYS A 5 3.13 -5.26 6.46
N PRO A 6 4.17 -5.34 7.31
CA PRO A 6 4.07 -5.95 8.64
C PRO A 6 2.93 -5.42 9.52
N LEU A 7 2.63 -4.11 9.47
CA LEU A 7 1.53 -3.52 10.24
C LEU A 7 0.17 -3.97 9.70
N TYR A 8 0.03 -4.02 8.38
CA TYR A 8 -1.15 -4.55 7.72
C TYR A 8 -1.35 -6.04 8.01
N ASP A 9 -0.27 -6.84 7.93
CA ASP A 9 -0.31 -8.27 8.21
C ASP A 9 -0.75 -8.53 9.66
N ALA A 10 -0.22 -7.75 10.62
CA ALA A 10 -0.60 -7.85 12.04
C ALA A 10 -2.06 -7.44 12.30
N ALA A 11 -2.55 -6.37 11.65
CA ALA A 11 -3.95 -5.97 11.75
C ALA A 11 -4.89 -7.05 11.20
N ARG A 12 -4.55 -7.63 10.05
CA ARG A 12 -5.31 -8.72 9.43
C ARG A 12 -5.33 -9.98 10.30
N GLU A 13 -4.20 -10.32 10.92
CA GLU A 13 -4.10 -11.46 11.84
C GLU A 13 -5.00 -11.26 13.07
N ALA A 14 -5.00 -10.06 13.65
CA ALA A 14 -5.88 -9.73 14.77
C ALA A 14 -7.37 -9.79 14.39
N ASP A 15 -7.75 -9.30 13.21
CA ASP A 15 -9.13 -9.42 12.70
C ASP A 15 -9.53 -10.90 12.48
N THR A 16 -8.60 -11.73 11.98
CA THR A 16 -8.83 -13.17 11.80
C THR A 16 -9.11 -13.87 13.12
N GLU A 17 -8.45 -13.45 14.21
CA GLU A 17 -8.69 -14.02 15.54
C GLU A 17 -10.06 -13.64 16.10
N VAL A 18 -10.53 -12.41 15.85
CA VAL A 18 -11.90 -11.99 16.18
C VAL A 18 -12.92 -12.88 15.46
N GLU A 19 -12.73 -13.11 14.16
CA GLU A 19 -13.60 -13.97 13.36
C GLU A 19 -13.60 -15.41 13.87
N ARG A 20 -12.42 -15.94 14.26
CA ARG A 20 -12.28 -17.29 14.81
C ARG A 20 -13.08 -17.45 16.10
N ILE A 21 -12.93 -16.54 17.06
CA ILE A 21 -13.65 -16.60 18.34
C ILE A 21 -15.14 -16.40 18.12
N LEU A 22 -15.54 -15.46 17.25
CA LEU A 22 -16.95 -15.24 16.90
C LEU A 22 -17.57 -16.51 16.32
N SER A 23 -16.87 -17.18 15.39
CA SER A 23 -17.32 -18.44 14.82
C SER A 23 -17.46 -19.53 15.88
N GLU A 24 -16.52 -19.66 16.81
CA GLU A 24 -16.60 -20.65 17.89
C GLU A 24 -17.77 -20.37 18.84
N MET A 25 -18.03 -19.10 19.13
CA MET A 25 -19.15 -18.65 19.95
C MET A 25 -20.49 -18.94 19.26
N THR A 26 -20.62 -18.66 17.96
CA THR A 26 -21.81 -18.98 17.17
C THR A 26 -22.05 -20.48 17.10
N VAL A 27 -21.03 -21.29 16.81
CA VAL A 27 -21.16 -22.75 16.78
C VAL A 27 -21.59 -23.31 18.14
N SER A 28 -21.04 -22.77 19.23
CA SER A 28 -21.42 -23.19 20.59
C SER A 28 -22.86 -22.83 20.90
N PHE A 29 -23.31 -21.63 20.50
CA PHE A 29 -24.68 -21.17 20.71
C PHE A 29 -25.70 -21.94 19.86
N ASP A 30 -25.38 -22.20 18.59
CA ASP A 30 -26.24 -22.90 17.62
C ASP A 30 -26.48 -24.37 17.98
N SER A 31 -25.68 -24.94 18.88
CA SER A 31 -25.93 -26.28 19.42
C SER A 31 -27.25 -26.40 20.21
N GLY A 32 -27.82 -25.27 20.66
CA GLY A 32 -29.12 -25.21 21.32
C GLY A 32 -29.18 -25.83 22.72
N THR A 33 -28.05 -26.32 23.26
CA THR A 33 -27.95 -26.88 24.60
C THR A 33 -27.61 -25.79 25.62
N GLU A 34 -27.91 -26.03 26.91
CA GLU A 34 -27.51 -25.09 27.96
C GLU A 34 -26.00 -25.04 28.14
N GLU A 35 -25.30 -26.17 27.96
CA GLU A 35 -23.84 -26.22 27.95
C GLU A 35 -23.25 -25.40 26.79
N GLY A 36 -23.89 -25.43 25.61
CA GLY A 36 -23.47 -24.64 24.44
C GLY A 36 -23.66 -23.14 24.65
N LYS A 37 -24.77 -22.73 25.26
CA LYS A 37 -25.02 -21.33 25.64
C LYS A 37 -24.04 -20.86 26.71
N GLN A 38 -23.77 -21.68 27.73
CA GLN A 38 -22.79 -21.39 28.77
C GLN A 38 -21.40 -21.17 28.14
N LYS A 39 -20.97 -22.08 27.26
CA LYS A 39 -19.70 -21.97 26.53
C LYS A 39 -19.64 -20.71 25.66
N ALA A 40 -20.72 -20.35 24.98
CA ALA A 40 -20.78 -19.10 24.21
C ALA A 40 -20.64 -17.86 25.10
N LEU A 41 -21.22 -17.87 26.31
CA LEU A 41 -21.07 -16.78 27.27
C LEU A 41 -19.64 -16.71 27.84
N GLU A 42 -18.99 -17.85 28.06
CA GLU A 42 -17.59 -17.93 28.51
C GLU A 42 -16.60 -17.41 27.46
N LEU A 43 -16.95 -17.44 26.17
CA LEU A 43 -16.12 -16.90 25.09
C LEU A 43 -16.21 -15.37 24.95
N ARG A 44 -17.17 -14.70 25.61
CA ARG A 44 -17.34 -13.24 25.51
C ARG A 44 -16.10 -12.44 25.93
N PRO A 45 -15.46 -12.71 27.08
CA PRO A 45 -14.28 -11.95 27.49
C PRO A 45 -13.12 -12.08 26.48
N ALA A 46 -12.92 -13.27 25.92
CA ALA A 46 -11.91 -13.50 24.88
C ALA A 46 -12.23 -12.75 23.59
N LEU A 47 -13.52 -12.69 23.20
CA LEU A 47 -13.95 -11.90 22.04
C LEU A 47 -13.72 -10.40 22.25
N ASP A 48 -14.00 -9.88 23.45
CA ASP A 48 -13.81 -8.46 23.77
C ASP A 48 -12.31 -8.09 23.76
N GLU A 49 -11.44 -8.96 24.27
CA GLU A 49 -9.99 -8.78 24.23
C GLU A 49 -9.45 -8.81 22.79
N ALA A 50 -9.89 -9.78 21.99
CA ALA A 50 -9.50 -9.89 20.58
C ALA A 50 -9.94 -8.67 19.77
N LYS A 51 -11.17 -8.17 19.99
CA LYS A 51 -11.67 -6.95 19.34
C LYS A 51 -10.81 -5.74 19.67
N LYS A 52 -10.44 -5.58 20.93
CA LYS A 52 -9.59 -4.48 21.36
C LYS A 52 -8.21 -4.56 20.71
N ALA A 53 -7.60 -5.74 20.67
CA ALA A 53 -6.31 -5.95 20.01
C ALA A 53 -6.39 -5.64 18.50
N ALA A 54 -7.47 -6.06 17.83
CA ALA A 54 -7.72 -5.77 16.42
C ALA A 54 -7.92 -4.27 16.16
N GLU A 55 -8.67 -3.57 17.01
CA GLU A 55 -8.84 -2.12 16.94
C GLU A 55 -7.51 -1.38 17.10
N ASP A 56 -6.69 -1.77 18.09
CA ASP A 56 -5.39 -1.15 18.34
C ASP A 56 -4.41 -1.37 17.17
N ALA A 57 -4.37 -2.59 16.60
CA ALA A 57 -3.54 -2.92 15.45
C ALA A 57 -3.99 -2.17 14.18
N ASN A 58 -5.29 -2.12 13.91
CA ASN A 58 -5.86 -1.38 12.80
C ASN A 58 -5.58 0.12 12.91
N ARG A 59 -5.75 0.70 14.11
CA ARG A 59 -5.43 2.11 14.36
C ARG A 59 -3.96 2.40 14.08
N LEU A 60 -3.06 1.52 14.54
CA LEU A 60 -1.62 1.68 14.28
C LEU A 60 -1.30 1.63 12.78
N TYR A 61 -1.88 0.68 12.04
CA TYR A 61 -1.70 0.60 10.58
C TYR A 61 -2.20 1.86 9.87
N ILE A 62 -3.40 2.34 10.22
CA ILE A 62 -4.00 3.55 9.63
C ILE A 62 -3.12 4.77 9.92
N SER A 63 -2.72 4.98 11.17
CA SER A 63 -1.84 6.10 11.54
C SER A 63 -0.50 6.05 10.80
N ALA A 64 0.10 4.86 10.63
CA ALA A 64 1.34 4.71 9.89
C ALA A 64 1.16 4.97 8.38
N ARG A 65 0.05 4.49 7.80
CA ARG A 65 -0.30 4.71 6.39
C ARG A 65 -0.53 6.19 6.10
N ASP A 66 -1.27 6.86 6.96
CA ASP A 66 -1.64 8.27 6.78
C ASP A 66 -0.39 9.16 6.96
N ALA A 67 0.48 8.85 7.92
CA ALA A 67 1.78 9.52 8.07
C ALA A 67 2.72 9.33 6.87
N GLU A 68 2.61 8.21 6.14
CA GLU A 68 3.34 8.01 4.87
C GLU A 68 2.68 8.76 3.69
N GLY A 69 1.36 8.97 3.75
CA GLY A 69 0.58 9.68 2.75
C GLY A 69 0.63 11.21 2.87
N ASP A 70 0.98 11.77 4.02
CA ASP A 70 1.13 13.23 4.18
C ASP A 70 2.38 13.82 3.51
N ASP A 71 3.20 12.98 2.85
CA ASP A 71 4.23 13.46 1.92
C ASP A 71 3.59 13.71 0.54
N PRO A 72 3.39 14.98 0.12
CA PRO A 72 2.74 15.32 -1.15
C PRO A 72 3.46 14.72 -2.37
N ASP A 73 4.77 14.45 -2.27
CA ASP A 73 5.53 13.79 -3.35
C ASP A 73 5.22 12.28 -3.45
N MET A 74 4.91 11.61 -2.33
CA MET A 74 4.60 10.18 -2.30
C MET A 74 3.22 9.88 -2.86
N ASN A 75 2.23 10.75 -2.60
CA ASN A 75 0.88 10.60 -3.15
C ASN A 75 0.87 10.76 -4.66
N ALA A 76 1.60 11.75 -5.20
CA ALA A 76 1.70 11.95 -6.64
C ALA A 76 2.33 10.74 -7.36
N ARG A 77 3.37 10.13 -6.76
CA ARG A 77 4.07 8.95 -7.31
C ARG A 77 3.20 7.69 -7.40
N ARG A 78 2.11 7.58 -6.64
CA ARG A 78 1.19 6.43 -6.69
C ARG A 78 0.25 6.46 -7.91
N PHE A 79 0.04 7.62 -8.51
CA PHE A 79 -0.84 7.80 -9.68
C PHE A 79 -0.09 7.97 -11.00
N VAL A 80 1.22 8.21 -10.94
CA VAL A 80 2.08 8.20 -12.13
C VAL A 80 2.53 6.76 -12.35
N PRO A 81 2.18 6.10 -13.47
CA PRO A 81 2.75 4.81 -13.82
C PRO A 81 4.27 4.95 -13.79
N VAL A 82 4.95 4.11 -13.01
CA VAL A 82 6.41 4.00 -13.06
C VAL A 82 6.74 3.36 -14.41
N GLN A 83 6.77 4.18 -15.46
CA GLN A 83 7.52 3.82 -16.63
C GLN A 83 8.97 3.95 -16.18
N ASP A 84 9.71 2.83 -16.16
CA ASP A 84 11.16 2.87 -16.14
C ASP A 84 11.56 3.82 -17.25
N SER A 85 11.87 5.06 -16.88
CA SER A 85 12.32 6.07 -17.82
C SER A 85 13.75 5.70 -18.15
N THR A 86 13.92 4.65 -18.94
CA THR A 86 15.13 4.41 -19.68
C THR A 86 15.21 5.57 -20.67
N SER A 87 15.79 6.68 -20.20
CA SER A 87 16.22 7.78 -21.04
C SER A 87 17.07 7.14 -22.14
N VAL A 88 16.60 7.27 -23.38
CA VAL A 88 17.41 6.97 -24.56
C VAL A 88 18.62 7.90 -24.44
N ASN A 89 19.76 7.34 -24.02
CA ASN A 89 21.07 7.99 -23.77
C ASN A 89 21.33 8.68 -22.42
N GLY A 90 20.49 8.52 -21.40
CA GLY A 90 20.75 9.03 -20.03
C GLY A 90 20.84 10.56 -19.86
N ARG A 91 20.76 11.34 -20.95
CA ARG A 91 20.88 12.81 -20.95
C ARG A 91 19.49 13.44 -20.97
N LYS A 92 19.20 14.28 -19.97
CA LYS A 92 17.95 15.05 -19.88
C LYS A 92 17.89 16.23 -20.84
N GLU A 93 19.04 16.66 -21.36
CA GLU A 93 19.18 17.80 -22.27
C GLU A 93 19.99 17.37 -23.49
N ILE A 94 19.48 17.64 -24.68
CA ILE A 94 20.20 17.43 -25.94
C ILE A 94 20.07 18.67 -26.83
N THR A 95 21.01 18.81 -27.76
CA THR A 95 20.91 19.85 -28.78
C THR A 95 19.84 19.55 -29.81
N ARG A 96 19.33 20.59 -30.48
CA ARG A 96 18.42 20.44 -31.64
C ARG A 96 19.03 19.53 -32.72
N ALA A 97 20.34 19.66 -32.96
CA ALA A 97 21.05 18.84 -33.94
C ALA A 97 21.10 17.36 -33.55
N GLU A 98 21.19 17.03 -32.25
CA GLU A 98 21.10 15.65 -31.77
C GLU A 98 19.69 15.09 -31.89
N TYR A 99 18.67 15.89 -31.54
CA TYR A 99 17.27 15.48 -31.66
C TYR A 99 16.88 15.18 -33.12
N GLU A 100 17.37 15.96 -34.08
CA GLU A 100 17.11 15.76 -35.50
C GLU A 100 17.85 14.55 -36.09
N ARG A 101 18.87 14.02 -35.42
CA ARG A 101 19.55 12.77 -35.83
C ARG A 101 18.86 11.51 -35.33
N MET A 102 18.02 11.62 -34.31
CA MET A 102 17.24 10.50 -33.77
C MET A 102 16.16 10.07 -34.75
N ASP A 103 15.83 8.77 -34.73
CA ASP A 103 14.68 8.24 -35.48
C ASP A 103 13.34 8.67 -34.84
N TYR A 104 12.23 8.41 -35.53
CA TYR A 104 10.90 8.81 -35.05
C TYR A 104 10.53 8.16 -33.69
N GLY A 105 10.89 6.89 -33.49
CA GLY A 105 10.63 6.17 -32.24
C GLY A 105 11.45 6.73 -31.08
N GLU A 106 12.72 7.04 -31.33
CA GLU A 106 13.65 7.64 -30.38
C GLU A 106 13.22 9.06 -29.98
N ARG A 107 12.81 9.89 -30.95
CA ARG A 107 12.26 11.24 -30.67
C ARG A 107 11.02 11.18 -29.79
N HIS A 108 10.12 10.25 -30.10
CA HIS A 108 8.88 10.08 -29.34
C HIS A 108 9.16 9.55 -27.93
N ALA A 109 10.11 8.62 -27.78
CA ALA A 109 10.56 8.15 -26.48
C ALA A 109 11.24 9.26 -25.66
N TYR A 110 12.09 10.08 -26.29
CA TYR A 110 12.78 11.20 -25.66
C TYR A 110 11.82 12.25 -25.10
N LEU A 111 10.84 12.69 -25.92
CA LEU A 111 9.81 13.62 -25.47
C LEU A 111 8.95 13.06 -24.34
N LYS A 112 8.56 11.78 -24.41
CA LYS A 112 7.81 11.11 -23.34
C LYS A 112 8.60 11.01 -22.03
N SER A 113 9.92 10.88 -22.11
CA SER A 113 10.80 10.81 -20.95
C SER A 113 11.02 12.18 -20.26
N GLY A 114 10.46 13.26 -20.82
CA GLY A 114 10.61 14.62 -20.29
C GLY A 114 11.94 15.29 -20.64
N GLY A 115 12.59 14.85 -21.73
CA GLY A 115 13.83 15.46 -22.22
C GLY A 115 13.61 16.86 -22.80
N ALA A 116 14.58 17.76 -22.61
CA ALA A 116 14.55 19.14 -23.07
C ALA A 116 15.54 19.38 -24.23
N ILE A 117 15.07 20.08 -25.27
CA ILE A 117 15.92 20.49 -26.40
C ILE A 117 16.46 21.88 -26.08
N VAL A 118 17.77 21.99 -25.91
CA VAL A 118 18.47 23.24 -25.55
C VAL A 118 19.48 23.63 -26.64
N GLU A 119 19.83 24.91 -26.74
CA GLU A 119 20.83 25.38 -27.71
C GLU A 119 22.26 25.09 -27.25
N ASN A 120 22.49 25.01 -25.93
CA ASN A 120 23.76 24.65 -25.31
C ASN A 120 23.48 23.76 -24.08
N PRO A 121 23.68 22.43 -24.16
CA PRO A 121 23.57 21.58 -22.98
C PRO A 121 24.69 21.92 -22.01
N ALA A 122 24.39 21.96 -20.71
CA ALA A 122 25.43 22.09 -19.70
C ALA A 122 26.36 20.84 -19.78
N GLU A 123 27.66 21.06 -19.93
CA GLU A 123 28.70 20.00 -19.91
C GLU A 123 28.68 19.19 -18.61
#